data_AF-A0A3M9ZIK6-F1
#
_entry.id   AF-A0A3M9ZIK6-F1
#
_cell.length_a   1.000
_cell.length_b   1.000
_cell.length_c   1.000
_cell.angle_alpha   90.00
_cell.angle_beta   90.00
_cell.angle_gamma   90.00
#
_symmetry.space_group_name_H-M   'P 1'
#
loop_
_entity.id
_entity.type
_entity.pdbx_description
1 polymer ?
#
loop_
_entity_poly.entity_id
_entity_poly.type
_entity_poly.pdbx_seq_one_letter_code
_entity_poly.pdbx_strand_id
1 'polypeptide(L)'
;IGGTLLTHGHAMPSENLAGVSRIVMGHAHPVVRDASSVLGGRRVWATMVARRGAVFASSRGRLEITVVPSFNRHTAALPGPRGAARARSPILERARRGIVSARVITLGGALLAEGPSALDGILW
;
A
#
# COMPACT_ATOMS: atom_id res chain seq x y z
N ILE A 1 -19.19 -8.68 -6.00
CA ILE A 1 -18.75 -8.03 -4.74
C ILE A 1 -18.86 -9.10 -3.65
N GLY A 2 -17.73 -9.69 -3.25
CA GLY A 2 -17.70 -10.94 -2.49
C GLY A 2 -16.26 -11.35 -2.15
N GLY A 3 -15.75 -10.84 -1.03
CA GLY A 3 -14.37 -11.09 -0.57
C GLY A 3 -13.44 -9.87 -0.59
N THR A 4 -13.94 -8.64 -0.70
CA THR A 4 -13.11 -7.42 -0.60
C THR A 4 -13.35 -6.71 0.73
N LEU A 5 -12.28 -6.43 1.48
CA LEU A 5 -12.30 -5.62 2.69
C LEU A 5 -11.87 -4.19 2.39
N LEU A 6 -12.69 -3.21 2.79
CA LEU A 6 -12.35 -1.80 2.75
C LEU A 6 -11.99 -1.34 4.17
N THR A 7 -10.82 -0.73 4.34
CA THR A 7 -10.36 -0.25 5.65
C THR A 7 -9.53 1.01 5.49
N HIS A 8 -9.44 1.83 6.53
CA HIS A 8 -8.53 2.97 6.47
C HIS A 8 -7.06 2.53 6.56
N GLY A 9 -6.76 1.49 7.36
CA GLY A 9 -5.41 0.91 7.44
C GLY A 9 -4.63 1.19 8.73
N HIS A 10 -5.22 1.88 9.71
CA HIS A 10 -4.61 2.14 11.03
C HIS A 10 -4.78 0.97 12.02
N ALA A 11 -5.74 0.08 11.76
CA ALA A 11 -6.05 -1.07 12.60
C ALA A 11 -5.90 -2.36 11.81
N MET A 12 -5.46 -3.42 12.52
CA MET A 12 -5.37 -4.76 11.96
C MET A 12 -6.78 -5.38 11.90
N PRO A 13 -7.22 -5.91 10.74
CA PRO A 13 -8.48 -6.65 10.67
C PRO A 13 -8.42 -7.94 11.49
N SER A 14 -9.54 -8.36 12.06
CA SER A 14 -9.67 -9.59 12.83
C SER A 14 -9.57 -10.85 11.96
N GLU A 15 -9.16 -11.97 12.55
CA GLU A 15 -8.95 -13.25 11.85
C GLU A 15 -10.24 -13.83 11.23
N ASN A 16 -11.44 -13.46 11.70
CA ASN A 16 -12.70 -13.84 11.05
C ASN A 16 -12.85 -13.27 9.62
N LEU A 17 -12.09 -12.23 9.27
CA LEU A 17 -12.02 -11.66 7.93
C LEU A 17 -10.92 -12.32 7.07
N ALA A 18 -10.25 -13.36 7.57
CA ALA A 18 -9.18 -14.03 6.85
C ALA A 18 -9.62 -14.68 5.54
N GLY A 19 -10.92 -14.79 5.25
CA GLY A 19 -11.44 -15.28 3.96
C GLY A 19 -11.38 -14.28 2.80
N VAL A 20 -11.08 -12.99 3.03
CA VAL A 20 -11.15 -11.94 1.99
C VAL A 20 -10.06 -12.11 0.93
N SER A 21 -10.40 -12.10 -0.36
CA SER A 21 -9.40 -12.17 -1.44
C SER A 21 -8.59 -10.88 -1.58
N ARG A 22 -9.15 -9.74 -1.16
CA ARG A 22 -8.58 -8.41 -1.38
C ARG A 22 -8.80 -7.46 -0.20
N ILE A 23 -7.80 -6.62 0.08
CA ILE A 23 -7.91 -5.42 0.93
C ILE A 23 -7.70 -4.20 0.05
N VAL A 24 -8.54 -3.18 0.20
CA VAL A 24 -8.31 -1.84 -0.33
C VAL A 24 -8.24 -0.87 0.84
N MET A 25 -7.17 -0.09 0.92
CA MET A 25 -6.90 0.75 2.08
C MET A 25 -6.25 2.10 1.75
N GLY A 26 -6.33 3.04 2.69
CA GLY A 26 -5.67 4.34 2.62
C GLY A 26 -4.52 4.45 3.63
N HIS A 27 -4.52 5.53 4.43
CA HIS A 27 -3.58 5.84 5.53
C HIS A 27 -2.14 6.15 5.09
N ALA A 28 -1.50 5.25 4.35
CA ALA A 28 -0.08 5.35 4.00
C ALA A 28 0.21 6.23 2.77
N HIS A 29 -0.82 6.68 2.03
CA HIS A 29 -0.73 7.67 0.94
C HIS A 29 0.54 7.55 0.05
N PRO A 30 0.72 6.46 -0.72
CA PRO A 30 1.97 6.16 -1.40
C PRO A 30 2.35 7.21 -2.45
N VAL A 31 3.63 7.63 -2.40
CA VAL A 31 4.22 8.62 -3.31
C VAL A 31 5.57 8.11 -3.83
N VAL A 32 5.87 8.32 -5.11
CA VAL A 32 7.21 8.09 -5.69
C VAL A 32 7.93 9.43 -5.81
N ARG A 33 9.22 9.49 -5.47
CA ARG A 33 10.00 10.72 -5.70
C ARG A 33 10.14 10.95 -7.20
N ASP A 34 9.77 12.14 -7.64
CA ASP A 34 10.01 12.61 -9.00
C ASP A 34 11.20 13.57 -8.95
N ALA A 35 12.37 13.11 -9.39
CA ALA A 35 13.59 13.92 -9.39
C ALA A 35 13.50 15.14 -10.32
N SER A 36 12.55 15.14 -11.26
CA SER A 36 12.32 16.25 -12.19
C SER A 36 11.34 17.31 -11.66
N SER A 37 10.71 17.07 -10.50
CA SER A 37 9.71 17.96 -9.91
C SER A 37 10.28 18.77 -8.74
N VAL A 38 10.23 20.10 -8.86
CA VAL A 38 10.57 21.05 -7.78
C VAL A 38 9.56 20.99 -6.63
N LEU A 39 8.30 20.61 -6.91
CA LEU A 39 7.18 20.61 -5.96
C LEU A 39 7.02 19.29 -5.19
N GLY A 40 7.87 18.29 -5.45
CA GLY A 40 7.85 17.01 -4.74
C GLY A 40 7.04 15.90 -5.43
N GLY A 41 7.05 14.72 -4.80
CA GLY A 41 6.78 13.41 -5.40
C GLY A 41 5.39 13.19 -6.03
N ARG A 42 5.31 12.15 -6.88
CA ARG A 42 4.14 11.73 -7.64
C ARG A 42 3.28 10.74 -6.86
N ARG A 43 1.99 11.04 -6.68
CA ARG A 43 1.00 10.11 -6.09
C ARG A 43 0.78 8.91 -6.99
N VAL A 44 0.70 7.73 -6.38
CA VAL A 44 0.56 6.46 -7.08
C VAL A 44 -0.46 5.55 -6.40
N TRP A 45 -0.97 4.59 -7.15
CA TRP A 45 -1.59 3.39 -6.61
C TRP A 45 -0.48 2.38 -6.34
N ALA A 46 -0.51 1.74 -5.17
CA ALA A 46 0.39 0.65 -4.85
C ALA A 46 -0.41 -0.63 -4.61
N THR A 47 -0.29 -1.60 -5.49
CA THR A 47 -0.95 -2.90 -5.37
C THR A 47 0.08 -3.98 -5.13
N MET A 48 -0.18 -4.90 -4.21
CA MET A 48 0.69 -6.03 -3.91
C MET A 48 -0.10 -7.30 -3.69
N VAL A 49 0.50 -8.43 -4.06
CA VAL A 49 0.05 -9.76 -3.69
C VAL A 49 0.98 -10.24 -2.59
N ALA A 50 0.41 -10.55 -1.43
CA ALA A 50 1.14 -11.11 -0.31
C ALA A 50 0.62 -12.51 0.04
N ARG A 51 1.45 -13.29 0.73
CA ARG A 51 1.00 -14.51 1.42
C ARG A 51 -0.02 -14.11 2.47
N ARG A 52 -1.24 -14.63 2.35
CA ARG A 52 -2.34 -14.36 3.28
C ARG A 52 -1.94 -14.62 4.73
N GLY A 53 -1.20 -15.71 4.97
CA GLY A 53 -0.65 -16.09 6.27
C GLY A 53 0.26 -15.04 6.93
N ALA A 54 0.83 -14.11 6.16
CA ALA A 54 1.61 -13.01 6.71
C ALA A 54 0.72 -11.96 7.40
N VAL A 55 -0.52 -11.77 6.91
CA VAL A 55 -1.51 -10.82 7.42
C VAL A 55 -2.41 -11.51 8.44
N PHE A 56 -3.02 -12.63 8.05
CA PHE A 56 -3.93 -13.45 8.86
C PHE A 56 -3.26 -14.79 9.19
N ALA A 57 -2.81 -14.96 10.43
CA ALA A 57 -1.99 -16.11 10.81
C ALA A 57 -2.73 -17.44 10.69
N SER A 58 -4.07 -17.42 10.81
CA SER A 58 -4.92 -18.60 10.72
C SER A 58 -5.16 -19.11 9.28
N SER A 59 -4.65 -18.41 8.26
CA SER A 59 -5.05 -18.66 6.86
C SER A 59 -3.88 -18.78 5.88
N ARG A 60 -4.15 -19.37 4.72
CA ARG A 60 -3.15 -19.67 3.67
C ARG A 60 -3.59 -19.16 2.31
N GLY A 61 -2.66 -19.14 1.36
CA GLY A 61 -2.91 -18.66 0.00
C GLY A 61 -2.49 -17.21 -0.22
N ARG A 62 -3.11 -16.56 -1.20
CA ARG A 62 -2.76 -15.19 -1.64
C ARG A 62 -3.80 -14.17 -1.19
N LEU A 63 -3.32 -12.98 -0.84
CA LEU A 63 -4.11 -11.82 -0.48
C LEU A 63 -3.63 -10.64 -1.33
N GLU A 64 -4.56 -9.99 -2.03
CA GLU A 64 -4.26 -8.76 -2.75
C GLU A 64 -4.48 -7.56 -1.82
N ILE A 65 -3.57 -6.60 -1.84
CA ILE A 65 -3.67 -5.37 -1.04
C ILE A 65 -3.42 -4.20 -1.98
N THR A 66 -4.39 -3.29 -2.07
CA THR A 66 -4.25 -2.04 -2.81
C THR A 66 -4.27 -0.87 -1.84
N VAL A 67 -3.23 -0.05 -1.88
CA VAL A 67 -3.15 1.20 -1.14
C VAL A 67 -3.45 2.35 -2.09
N VAL A 68 -4.51 3.08 -1.78
CA VAL A 68 -4.96 4.22 -2.57
C VAL A 68 -4.17 5.47 -2.18
N PRO A 69 -3.82 6.35 -3.14
CA PRO A 69 -3.19 7.62 -2.84
C PRO A 69 -4.14 8.56 -2.09
N SER A 70 -3.58 9.58 -1.43
CA SER A 70 -4.42 10.66 -0.88
C SER A 70 -5.16 11.37 -2.01
N PHE A 71 -6.49 11.48 -1.89
CA PHE A 71 -7.31 12.23 -2.85
C PHE A 71 -7.08 13.75 -2.73
N ASN A 72 -6.75 14.24 -1.54
CA ASN A 72 -6.50 15.65 -1.31
C ASN A 72 -5.10 16.03 -1.80
N ARG A 73 -5.05 16.89 -2.82
CA ARG A 73 -3.81 17.41 -3.42
C ARG A 73 -2.96 18.23 -2.45
N HIS A 74 -3.57 18.77 -1.39
CA HIS A 74 -2.92 19.63 -0.40
C HIS A 74 -2.36 18.86 0.80
N THR A 75 -2.73 17.59 0.98
CA THR A 75 -2.23 16.70 2.05
C THR A 75 -1.39 15.56 1.51
N ALA A 76 -1.04 15.58 0.21
CA ALA A 76 -0.01 14.71 -0.31
C ALA A 76 1.22 14.97 0.55
N ALA A 77 1.75 13.92 1.20
CA ALA A 77 2.86 14.04 2.11
C ALA A 77 3.99 14.77 1.37
N LEU A 78 4.15 16.07 1.64
CA LEU A 78 5.42 16.75 1.42
C LEU A 78 6.45 15.85 2.09
N PRO A 79 7.61 15.58 1.47
CA PRO A 79 8.67 14.86 2.15
C PRO A 79 9.00 15.65 3.41
N GLY A 80 8.43 15.24 4.54
CA GLY A 80 8.68 15.87 5.81
C GLY A 80 10.17 15.74 6.14
N PRO A 81 10.69 16.53 7.09
CA PRO A 81 12.03 16.34 7.58
C PRO A 81 12.25 14.86 7.93
N ARG A 82 13.45 14.35 7.64
CA ARG A 82 13.86 12.97 7.96
C ARG A 82 13.44 12.68 9.42
N GLY A 83 12.42 11.85 9.63
CA GLY A 83 11.90 11.53 10.96
C GLY A 83 10.44 11.93 11.24
N ALA A 84 9.72 12.58 10.33
CA ALA A 84 8.27 12.77 10.48
C ALA A 84 7.57 11.41 10.63
N ALA A 85 6.65 11.30 11.60
CA ALA A 85 5.95 10.07 11.95
C ALA A 85 5.21 9.51 10.73
N ARG A 86 5.84 8.55 10.04
CA ARG A 86 5.22 7.85 8.92
C ARG A 86 3.97 7.15 9.42
N ALA A 87 2.93 7.17 8.59
CA ALA A 87 1.71 6.41 8.80
C ALA A 87 2.05 4.92 8.96
N ARG A 88 2.15 4.45 10.20
CA ARG A 88 2.37 3.02 10.48
C ARG A 88 1.07 2.28 10.19
N SER A 89 1.09 1.44 9.16
CA SER A 89 0.00 0.53 8.87
C SER A 89 0.36 -0.88 9.33
N PRO A 90 -0.31 -1.42 10.36
CA PRO A 90 -0.08 -2.80 10.83
C PRO A 90 -0.27 -3.84 9.72
N ILE A 91 -1.18 -3.56 8.77
CA ILE A 91 -1.45 -4.43 7.61
C ILE A 91 -0.22 -4.48 6.70
N LEU A 92 0.35 -3.34 6.35
CA LEU A 92 1.53 -3.26 5.48
C LEU A 92 2.78 -3.81 6.16
N GLU A 93 2.97 -3.55 7.46
CA GLU A 93 4.09 -4.09 8.24
C GLU A 93 4.09 -5.62 8.24
N ARG A 94 2.92 -6.23 8.37
CA ARG A 94 2.74 -7.69 8.25
C ARG A 94 2.93 -8.18 6.83
N ALA A 95 2.26 -7.56 5.86
CA ALA A 95 2.28 -7.98 4.46
C ALA A 95 3.69 -7.96 3.86
N ARG A 96 4.54 -7.00 4.24
CA ARG A 96 5.95 -6.88 3.80
C ARG A 96 6.76 -8.17 3.94
N ARG A 97 6.47 -8.99 4.94
CA ARG A 97 7.17 -10.27 5.21
C ARG A 97 6.83 -11.37 4.20
N GLY A 98 5.80 -11.17 3.39
CA GLY A 98 5.25 -12.18 2.50
C GLY A 98 4.87 -11.66 1.13
N ILE A 99 5.41 -10.53 0.68
CA ILE A 99 5.15 -10.01 -0.68
C ILE A 99 5.67 -11.01 -1.71
N VAL A 100 4.79 -11.35 -2.66
CA VAL A 100 5.10 -12.21 -3.81
C VAL A 100 5.33 -11.36 -5.06
N SER A 101 4.53 -10.31 -5.24
CA SER A 101 4.65 -9.38 -6.35
C SER A 101 3.98 -8.06 -6.01
N ALA A 102 4.42 -6.97 -6.61
CA ALA A 102 3.79 -5.67 -6.47
C ALA A 102 3.81 -4.88 -7.78
N ARG A 103 2.96 -3.86 -7.84
CA ARG A 103 2.81 -2.93 -8.96
C ARG A 103 2.60 -1.52 -8.43
N VAL A 104 3.20 -0.56 -9.12
CA VAL A 104 3.08 0.86 -8.84
C VAL A 104 2.55 1.55 -10.08
N ILE A 105 1.41 2.22 -9.95
CA ILE A 105 0.67 2.75 -11.10
C ILE A 105 0.36 4.24 -10.84
N THR A 106 0.50 5.11 -11.84
CA THR A 106 0.12 6.51 -11.72
C THR A 106 -1.40 6.68 -11.64
N LEU A 107 -1.86 7.86 -11.24
CA LEU A 107 -3.30 8.19 -11.30
C LEU A 107 -3.88 8.12 -12.73
N GLY A 108 -3.05 8.35 -13.75
CA GLY A 108 -3.42 8.23 -15.17
C GLY A 108 -3.31 6.80 -15.72
N GLY A 109 -3.01 5.80 -14.89
CA GLY A 109 -2.97 4.39 -15.28
C GLY A 109 -1.62 3.91 -15.85
N ALA A 110 -0.58 4.73 -15.85
CA ALA A 110 0.75 4.32 -16.33
C ALA A 110 1.46 3.43 -15.29
N LEU A 111 1.96 2.27 -15.71
CA LEU A 111 2.76 1.37 -14.86
C LEU A 111 4.18 1.96 -14.69
N LEU A 112 4.58 2.21 -13.44
CA LEU A 112 5.91 2.72 -13.10
C LEU A 112 6.90 1.62 -12.69
N ALA A 113 6.41 0.60 -12.00
CA ALA A 113 7.22 -0.52 -11.54
C ALA A 113 6.36 -1.77 -11.33
N GLU A 114 6.95 -2.94 -11.57
CA GLU A 114 6.35 -4.26 -11.32
C GLU A 114 7.40 -5.24 -10.80
N GLY A 115 6.97 -6.19 -9.96
CA GLY A 115 7.80 -7.24 -9.40
C GLY A 115 7.83 -7.22 -7.87
N PRO A 116 8.55 -8.17 -7.23
CA PRO A 116 8.61 -8.27 -5.77
C PRO A 116 9.16 -7.02 -5.07
N SER A 117 10.10 -6.32 -5.72
CA SER A 117 10.78 -5.13 -5.22
C SER A 117 10.15 -3.81 -5.68
N ALA A 118 9.00 -3.83 -6.37
CA ALA A 118 8.40 -2.62 -6.95
C ALA A 118 8.05 -1.54 -5.90
N LEU A 119 7.96 -1.92 -4.61
CA LEU A 119 7.60 -1.02 -3.51
C LEU A 119 8.81 -0.32 -2.86
N ASP A 120 10.05 -0.69 -3.20
CA ASP A 120 11.26 -0.20 -2.51
C ASP A 120 11.48 1.31 -2.69
N GLY A 121 10.98 1.88 -3.80
CA GLY A 121 11.03 3.31 -4.11
C GLY A 121 9.83 4.12 -3.60
N ILE A 122 8.87 3.50 -2.89
CA ILE A 122 7.66 4.18 -2.41
C ILE A 122 7.90 4.85 -1.06
N LEU A 123 7.49 6.10 -0.98
CA LEU A 123 7.30 6.83 0.26
C LEU A 123 5.88 6.57 0.78
N TRP A 124 5.82 5.85 1.91
CA TRP A 124 4.65 5.59 2.75
C TRP A 124 4.62 6.52 3.96
#